data_AF-A0A9P5WDB3-F1
#
_entry.id   AF-A0A9P5WDB3-F1
#
_cell.length_a   1.000
_cell.length_b   1.000
_cell.length_c   1.000
_cell.angle_alpha   90.00
_cell.angle_beta   90.00
_cell.angle_gamma   90.00
#
_symmetry.space_group_name_H-M   'P 1'
#
loop_
_entity.id
_entity.type
_entity.pdbx_description
1 polymer ?
#
loop_
_entity_poly.entity_id
_entity_poly.type
_entity_poly.pdbx_seq_one_letter_code
_entity_poly.pdbx_strand_id
1 'polypeptide(L)' 'MTATQKEMKDARLPLGYRDSCAHLLIPLNKCRSETYYLPFKCQDERHIYEKCQYD' A
#
# COMPACT_ATOMS: atom_id res chain seq x y z
N MET A 1 0.31 12.91 -0.06
CA MET A 1 -1.13 13.18 -0.27
C MET A 1 -1.89 11.95 0.16
N THR A 2 -2.78 12.09 1.13
CA THR A 2 -3.55 10.99 1.73
C THR A 2 -4.62 10.47 0.76
N ALA A 3 -4.78 9.16 0.65
CA ALA A 3 -5.82 8.53 -0.16
C ALA A 3 -7.21 8.93 0.36
N THR A 4 -8.15 9.13 -0.55
CA THR A 4 -9.54 9.40 -0.18
C THR A 4 -10.22 8.14 0.37
N GLN A 5 -11.27 8.31 1.19
CA GLN A 5 -12.03 7.16 1.68
C GLN A 5 -12.64 6.30 0.57
N LYS A 6 -13.01 6.93 -0.56
CA LYS A 6 -13.54 6.22 -1.72
C LYS A 6 -12.48 5.32 -2.34
N GLU A 7 -11.28 5.82 -2.57
CA GLU A 7 -10.16 5.03 -3.11
C GLU A 7 -9.79 3.86 -2.18
N MET A 8 -9.77 4.09 -0.87
CA MET A 8 -9.51 3.02 0.11
C MET A 8 -10.60 1.93 0.11
N LYS A 9 -11.85 2.31 -0.14
CA LYS A 9 -12.97 1.38 -0.26
C LYS A 9 -12.90 0.60 -1.58
N ASP A 10 -12.60 1.27 -2.68
CA ASP A 10 -12.51 0.68 -4.01
C ASP A 10 -11.34 -0.32 -4.10
N ALA A 11 -10.21 0.00 -3.45
CA ALA A 11 -9.07 -0.90 -3.29
C ALA A 11 -9.26 -1.98 -2.19
N ARG A 12 -10.45 -2.05 -1.57
CA ARG A 12 -10.83 -3.05 -0.56
C ARG A 12 -9.83 -3.19 0.59
N LEU A 13 -9.27 -2.07 1.06
CA LEU A 13 -8.36 -2.10 2.21
C LEU A 13 -9.10 -2.48 3.51
N PRO A 14 -8.56 -3.40 4.32
CA PRO A 14 -9.08 -3.68 5.66
C PRO A 14 -9.02 -2.42 6.54
N LEU A 15 -9.94 -2.31 7.50
CA LEU A 15 -10.06 -1.13 8.36
C LEU A 15 -8.75 -0.77 9.09
N GLY A 16 -7.96 -1.78 9.49
CA GLY A 16 -6.68 -1.56 10.18
C GLY A 16 -5.59 -0.92 9.32
N TYR A 17 -5.72 -0.97 7.98
CA TYR A 17 -4.74 -0.41 7.03
C TYR A 17 -5.26 0.84 6.31
N ARG A 18 -6.28 1.50 6.89
CA ARG A 18 -6.84 2.77 6.40
C ARG A 18 -6.28 3.96 7.16
N ASP A 19 -4.96 3.96 7.28
CA ASP A 19 -4.17 4.96 7.96
C ASP A 19 -3.70 6.06 7.00
N SER A 20 -2.94 7.04 7.52
CA SER A 20 -2.37 8.12 6.70
C SER A 20 -1.46 7.58 5.58
N CYS A 21 -0.81 6.42 5.76
CA CYS A 21 0.05 5.78 4.77
C CYS A 21 -0.67 4.89 3.76
N ALA A 22 -2.02 4.78 3.82
CA ALA A 22 -2.80 3.93 2.91
C ALA A 22 -2.60 4.26 1.42
N HIS A 23 -2.21 5.49 1.11
CA HIS A 23 -1.88 5.93 -0.26
C HIS A 23 -0.66 5.21 -0.86
N LEU A 24 0.27 4.71 -0.03
CA LEU A 24 1.43 3.92 -0.45
C LEU A 24 1.11 2.42 -0.54
N LEU A 25 0.11 1.96 0.22
CA LEU A 25 -0.29 0.56 0.25
C LEU A 25 -1.07 0.14 -1.01
N ILE A 26 -1.85 1.05 -1.60
CA ILE A 26 -2.58 0.82 -2.86
C ILE A 26 -1.62 0.43 -4.00
N PRO A 27 -0.59 1.23 -4.35
CA PRO A 27 0.36 0.86 -5.41
C PRO A 27 1.17 -0.39 -5.05
N LEU A 28 1.56 -0.56 -3.79
CA LEU A 28 2.27 -1.78 -3.34
C LEU A 28 1.43 -3.04 -3.58
N ASN A 29 0.14 -3.03 -3.24
CA ASN A 29 -0.73 -4.18 -3.47
C ASN A 29 -0.95 -4.45 -4.96
N LYS A 30 -1.00 -3.40 -5.80
CA LYS A 30 -1.05 -3.55 -7.25
C LYS A 30 0.21 -4.23 -7.78
N CYS A 31 1.40 -3.76 -7.40
CA CYS A 31 2.67 -4.36 -7.79
C CYS A 31 2.78 -5.82 -7.32
N ARG A 32 2.35 -6.13 -6.08
CA ARG A 32 2.30 -7.50 -5.55
C ARG A 32 1.39 -8.42 -6.36
N SER A 33 0.21 -7.93 -6.77
CA SER A 33 -0.72 -8.70 -7.60
C SER A 33 -0.17 -8.96 -9.00
N GLU A 34 0.48 -7.97 -9.62
CA GLU A 34 1.05 -8.09 -10.97
C GLU A 34 2.28 -9.00 -11.01
N THR A 35 3.09 -8.97 -9.94
CA THR A 35 4.33 -9.75 -9.84
C THR A 35 4.16 -11.07 -9.10
N TYR A 36 2.93 -11.50 -8.81
CA TYR A 36 2.64 -12.73 -8.06
C TYR A 36 3.40 -12.82 -6.73
N TYR A 37 3.53 -11.70 -6.01
CA TYR A 37 4.15 -11.63 -4.69
C TYR A 37 5.61 -12.09 -4.64
N LEU A 38 6.36 -11.93 -5.74
CA LEU A 38 7.78 -12.26 -5.78
C LEU A 38 8.58 -11.40 -4.76
N PRO A 39 9.44 -12.00 -3.91
CA PRO A 39 10.06 -11.31 -2.78
C PRO A 39 11.11 -10.25 -3.16
N PHE A 40 11.61 -10.30 -4.40
CA PHE A 40 12.61 -9.39 -4.94
C PHE A 40 12.01 -8.28 -5.82
N LYS A 41 10.68 -8.26 -5.98
CA LYS A 41 9.96 -7.20 -6.71
C LYS A 41 9.21 -6.30 -5.72
N CYS A 42 8.97 -5.05 -6.12
CA CYS A 42 8.23 -4.06 -5.31
C CYS A 42 8.92 -3.70 -3.97
N GLN A 43 10.25 -3.86 -3.86
CA GLN A 43 10.99 -3.61 -2.62
C GLN A 43 11.00 -2.13 -2.23
N ASP A 44 11.18 -1.23 -3.18
CA ASP A 44 11.23 0.21 -2.92
C ASP A 44 9.88 0.70 -2.35
N GLU A 45 8.77 0.31 -2.99
CA GLU A 45 7.41 0.64 -2.55
C GLU A 45 7.13 0.08 -1.16
N ARG A 46 7.59 -1.14 -0.88
CA ARG A 46 7.48 -1.76 0.44
C ARG A 46 8.26 -0.96 1.49
N HIS A 47 9.51 -0.61 1.20
CA HIS A 47 10.34 0.16 2.13
C HIS A 47 9.79 1.56 2.39
N ILE A 48 9.22 2.22 1.38
CA ILE A 48 8.57 3.53 1.54
C ILE A 48 7.33 3.40 2.44
N TYR A 49 6.52 2.36 2.25
CA TYR A 49 5.36 2.07 3.11
C TYR A 49 5.78 1.76 4.55
N GLU A 50 6.79 0.91 4.74
CA GLU A 50 7.35 0.55 6.05
C GLU A 50 7.89 1.78 6.79
N LYS A 51 8.61 2.66 6.08
CA LYS A 51 9.13 3.90 6.66
C LYS A 51 7.99 4.80 7.13
N CYS A 52 6.96 4.97 6.31
CA CYS A 52 5.79 5.79 6.67
C CYS A 52 5.05 5.24 7.91
N GLN A 53 5.01 3.92 8.09
CA GLN A 53 4.40 3.28 9.26
C GLN A 53 5.25 3.38 10.53
N TYR A 54 6.56 3.59 10.36
CA TYR A 54 7.51 3.71 11.46
C TYR A 54 7.62 5.15 11.99
N ASP A 55 7.54 6.13 11.09
CA ASP A 55 7.55 7.57 11.40
C ASP A 55 6.24 8.02 12.09
#